data_AF-A0A940BXW9-F1
#
_entry.id   AF-A0A940BXW9-F1
#
_cell.length_a   1.000
_cell.length_b   1.000
_cell.length_c   1.000
_cell.angle_alpha   90.00
_cell.angle_beta   90.00
_cell.angle_gamma   90.00
#
_symmetry.space_group_name_H-M   'P 1'
#
loop_
_entity.id
_entity.type
_entity.pdbx_description
1 polymer ?
#
loop_
_entity_poly.entity_id
_entity_poly.type
_entity_poly.pdbx_seq_one_letter_code
_entity_poly.pdbx_strand_id
1 'polypeptide(L)'
;MLQLIAHQLVISVKKTLAHHASTVLPLEDGRVLVAWFGGSREGNSDVGVWLAEKTGQSFSEARQVAGSMEPHWNPVLYQLKDGRILLFYK
;
A
#
# COMPACT_ATOMS: atom_id res chain seq x y z
N MET A 1 -21.85 -2.88 16.01
CA MET A 1 -22.29 -3.22 14.64
C MET A 1 -21.19 -2.81 13.68
N LEU A 2 -20.74 -3.68 12.77
CA LEU A 2 -19.76 -3.32 11.74
C LEU A 2 -20.47 -2.57 10.61
N GLN A 3 -19.87 -1.48 10.13
CA GLN A 3 -20.40 -0.70 9.01
C GLN A 3 -19.38 -0.67 7.86
N LEU A 4 -19.83 -1.03 6.66
CA LEU A 4 -19.05 -0.85 5.44
C LEU A 4 -19.10 0.63 5.04
N ILE A 5 -17.94 1.28 4.97
CA ILE A 5 -17.83 2.71 4.59
C ILE A 5 -17.45 2.89 3.11
N ALA A 6 -16.77 1.92 2.51
CA ALA A 6 -16.36 1.95 1.11
C ALA A 6 -16.01 0.54 0.61
N HIS A 7 -16.27 0.29 -0.68
CA HIS A 7 -15.77 -0.89 -1.40
C HIS A 7 -15.30 -0.44 -2.78
N GLN A 8 -13.98 -0.45 -2.99
CA GLN A 8 -13.37 0.07 -4.21
C GLN A 8 -12.09 -0.71 -4.53
N LEU A 9 -11.83 -0.89 -5.82
CA LEU A 9 -10.57 -1.44 -6.30
C LEU A 9 -9.46 -0.39 -6.21
N VAL A 10 -8.32 -0.77 -5.61
CA VAL A 10 -7.14 0.11 -5.49
C VAL A 10 -6.36 0.18 -6.80
N ILE A 11 -6.17 -0.96 -7.47
CA ILE A 11 -5.49 -1.06 -8.77
C ILE A 11 -6.34 -1.83 -9.78
N SER A 12 -6.58 -1.24 -10.95
CA SER A 12 -7.23 -1.93 -12.08
C SER A 12 -6.22 -2.67 -12.96
N VAL A 13 -4.96 -2.24 -12.96
CA VAL A 13 -3.86 -2.86 -13.70
C VAL A 13 -2.89 -3.48 -12.70
N LYS A 14 -2.67 -4.79 -12.83
CA LYS A 14 -1.70 -5.51 -11.99
C LYS A 14 -0.29 -5.01 -12.29
N LYS A 15 0.45 -4.61 -11.26
CA LYS A 15 1.87 -4.24 -11.39
C LYS A 15 2.79 -5.44 -11.17
N THR A 16 2.32 -6.47 -10.46
CA THR A 16 3.05 -7.72 -10.21
C THR A 16 2.11 -8.93 -10.27
N LEU A 17 2.66 -10.15 -10.14
CA LEU A 17 1.85 -11.38 -10.21
C LEU A 17 1.09 -11.66 -8.91
N ALA A 18 1.65 -11.28 -7.75
CA ALA A 18 1.07 -11.47 -6.42
C ALA A 18 1.09 -10.17 -5.60
N HIS A 19 0.02 -9.91 -4.82
CA HIS A 19 -0.12 -8.74 -3.95
C HIS A 19 -0.71 -9.16 -2.61
N HIS A 20 -0.04 -8.90 -1.49
CA HIS A 20 -0.40 -9.46 -0.19
C HIS A 20 -0.16 -8.46 0.96
N ALA A 21 -0.81 -8.74 2.10
CA ALA A 21 -0.71 -8.01 3.37
C ALA A 21 -0.77 -6.48 3.25
N SER A 22 -1.87 -5.98 2.69
CA SER A 22 -2.09 -4.53 2.57
C SER A 22 -2.31 -3.84 3.91
N THR A 23 -1.79 -2.63 4.06
CA THR A 23 -2.14 -1.67 5.12
C THR A 23 -2.86 -0.47 4.52
N VAL A 24 -3.95 -0.04 5.17
CA VAL A 24 -4.78 1.11 4.76
C VAL A 24 -4.69 2.19 5.84
N LEU A 25 -4.36 3.42 5.45
CA LEU A 25 -4.27 4.58 6.33
C LEU A 25 -5.13 5.73 5.78
N PRO A 26 -6.35 5.92 6.31
CA PRO A 26 -7.12 7.15 6.10
C PRO A 26 -6.42 8.33 6.79
N LEU A 27 -6.35 9.47 6.11
CA LEU A 27 -5.76 10.71 6.61
C LEU A 27 -6.86 11.74 6.92
N GLU A 28 -6.55 12.70 7.79
CA GLU A 28 -7.49 13.76 8.21
C GLU A 28 -7.97 14.65 7.05
N ASP A 29 -7.15 14.81 6.00
CA ASP A 29 -7.48 15.57 4.79
C ASP A 29 -8.35 14.79 3.78
N GLY A 30 -8.83 13.60 4.18
CA GLY A 30 -9.70 12.75 3.37
C GLY A 30 -8.96 11.90 2.34
N ARG A 31 -7.63 12.00 2.24
CA ARG A 31 -6.84 11.07 1.43
C ARG A 31 -6.75 9.71 2.11
N VAL A 32 -6.49 8.68 1.31
CA VAL A 32 -6.26 7.32 1.82
C VAL A 32 -4.99 6.76 1.21
N LEU A 33 -4.03 6.39 2.04
CA LEU A 33 -2.87 5.63 1.57
C LEU A 33 -3.13 4.14 1.72
N VAL A 34 -2.75 3.38 0.70
CA VAL A 34 -2.75 1.92 0.75
C VAL A 34 -1.38 1.45 0.31
N ALA A 35 -0.74 0.63 1.16
CA ALA A 35 0.52 -0.02 0.85
C ALA A 35 0.37 -1.54 0.93
N TRP A 36 1.11 -2.29 0.12
CA TRP A 36 1.15 -3.75 0.13
C TRP A 36 2.51 -4.23 -0.37
N PHE A 37 2.87 -5.49 -0.12
CA PHE A 37 4.02 -6.08 -0.81
C PHE A 37 3.56 -6.83 -2.06
N GLY A 38 4.39 -6.82 -3.10
CA GLY A 38 4.07 -7.50 -4.35
C GLY A 38 5.30 -7.79 -5.20
N GLY A 39 5.25 -8.90 -5.93
CA GLY A 39 6.33 -9.43 -6.76
C GLY A 39 5.85 -10.64 -7.56
N SER A 40 6.79 -11.38 -8.13
CA SER A 40 6.50 -12.61 -8.88
C SER A 40 5.88 -13.71 -8.01
N ARG A 41 6.36 -13.86 -6.77
CA ARG A 41 5.82 -14.74 -5.72
C ARG A 41 6.30 -14.25 -4.36
N GLU A 42 5.49 -14.46 -3.32
CA GLU A 42 5.89 -14.17 -1.94
C GLU A 42 7.25 -14.83 -1.60
N GLY A 43 8.14 -14.05 -0.99
CA GLY A 43 9.50 -14.47 -0.62
C GLY A 43 10.55 -14.42 -1.75
N ASN A 44 10.17 -14.09 -2.99
CA ASN A 44 11.16 -13.90 -4.07
C ASN A 44 11.87 -12.53 -3.93
N SER A 45 13.11 -12.46 -4.43
CA SER A 45 13.95 -11.24 -4.34
C SER A 45 13.38 -10.01 -5.05
N ASP A 46 12.42 -10.18 -5.96
CA ASP A 46 11.75 -9.09 -6.65
C ASP A 46 10.54 -8.53 -5.86
N VAL A 47 10.24 -9.06 -4.68
CA VAL A 47 9.14 -8.56 -3.85
C VAL A 47 9.47 -7.17 -3.32
N GLY A 48 8.70 -6.19 -3.77
CA GLY A 48 8.77 -4.79 -3.38
C GLY A 48 7.59 -4.33 -2.53
N VAL A 49 7.73 -3.16 -1.91
CA VAL A 49 6.58 -2.45 -1.32
C VAL A 49 5.98 -1.52 -2.36
N TRP A 50 4.69 -1.64 -2.58
CA TRP A 50 3.90 -0.83 -3.49
C TRP A 50 2.95 0.06 -2.70
N LEU A 51 2.68 1.25 -3.23
CA LEU A 51 1.81 2.24 -2.61
C LEU A 51 0.92 2.90 -3.66
N ALA A 52 -0.35 3.09 -3.32
CA ALA A 52 -1.29 3.93 -4.04
C ALA A 52 -1.98 4.88 -3.07
N GLU A 53 -2.36 6.03 -3.59
CA GLU A 53 -3.01 7.10 -2.82
C GLU A 53 -4.36 7.42 -3.43
N LYS A 54 -5.41 7.47 -2.61
CA LYS A 54 -6.71 7.98 -3.02
C LYS A 54 -6.78 9.48 -2.73
N THR A 55 -7.06 10.25 -3.77
CA THR A 55 -7.43 11.67 -3.66
C THR A 55 -8.82 11.86 -4.26
N GLY A 56 -9.78 12.31 -3.45
CA GLY A 56 -11.18 12.41 -3.88
C GLY A 56 -11.79 11.03 -4.11
N GLN A 57 -12.16 10.71 -5.35
CA GLN A 57 -12.86 9.46 -5.69
C GLN A 57 -11.97 8.35 -6.27
N SER A 58 -10.74 8.65 -6.67
CA SER A 58 -9.88 7.72 -7.42
C SER A 58 -8.54 7.49 -6.75
N PHE A 59 -7.99 6.29 -6.94
CA PHE A 59 -6.61 5.98 -6.59
C PHE A 59 -5.66 6.44 -7.69
N SER A 60 -4.48 6.89 -7.27
CA SER A 60 -3.33 7.08 -8.12
C SER A 60 -2.91 5.76 -8.74
N GLU A 61 -2.08 5.82 -9.78
CA GLU A 61 -1.32 4.62 -10.15
C GLU A 61 -0.46 4.14 -8.97
N ALA A 62 -0.39 2.81 -8.82
CA ALA A 62 0.48 2.20 -7.83
C ALA A 62 1.94 2.35 -8.26
N ARG A 63 2.78 2.77 -7.31
CA ARG A 63 4.22 2.91 -7.47
C ARG A 63 4.96 2.03 -6.48
N GLN A 64 6.07 1.45 -6.91
CA GLN A 64 6.98 0.78 -5.99
C GLN A 64 7.74 1.85 -5.19
N VAL A 65 7.69 1.75 -3.87
CA VAL A 65 8.31 2.70 -2.93
C VAL A 65 9.50 2.10 -2.17
N ALA A 66 9.63 0.78 -2.21
CA ALA A 66 10.81 0.06 -1.75
C ALA A 66 11.05 -1.19 -2.60
N GLY A 67 12.31 -1.49 -2.85
CA GLY A 67 12.78 -2.66 -3.57
C GLY A 67 14.26 -2.89 -3.30
N SER A 68 14.68 -4.16 -3.27
CA SER A 68 16.09 -4.53 -3.10
C SER A 68 16.36 -5.88 -3.78
N MET A 69 17.55 -6.45 -3.59
CA MET A 69 17.84 -7.84 -3.98
C MET A 69 17.36 -8.87 -2.95
N GLU A 70 16.73 -8.41 -1.87
CA GLU A 70 16.10 -9.24 -0.86
C GLU A 70 14.57 -9.00 -0.85
N PRO A 71 13.77 -10.04 -0.59
CA PRO A 71 12.31 -9.90 -0.49
C PRO A 71 11.90 -8.91 0.60
N HIS A 72 10.88 -8.11 0.29
CA HIS A 72 10.16 -7.31 1.28
C HIS A 72 8.87 -7.99 1.76
N TRP A 73 8.35 -7.59 2.93
CA TRP A 73 7.11 -8.13 3.50
C TRP A 73 6.16 -7.03 4.00
N ASN A 74 5.21 -7.39 4.86
CA ASN A 74 4.11 -6.61 5.39
C ASN A 74 4.49 -5.15 5.68
N PRO A 75 4.09 -4.20 4.81
CA PRO A 75 4.30 -2.79 5.09
C PRO A 75 3.31 -2.31 6.14
N VAL A 76 3.76 -1.44 7.05
CA VAL A 76 2.91 -0.76 8.04
C VAL A 76 3.02 0.74 7.85
N LEU A 77 1.88 1.39 7.59
CA LEU A 77 1.76 2.84 7.53
C LEU A 77 1.37 3.39 8.90
N TYR A 78 2.06 4.43 9.35
CA TYR A 78 1.78 5.12 10.61
C TYR A 78 1.89 6.63 10.44
N GLN A 79 0.85 7.37 10.83
CA GLN A 79 0.87 8.83 10.81
C GLN A 79 1.37 9.37 12.15
N LEU A 80 2.42 10.20 12.11
CA LEU A 80 2.90 10.97 13.25
C LEU A 80 1.97 12.15 13.55
N LYS A 81 2.05 12.69 14.77
CA LYS A 81 1.24 13.84 15.22
C LYS A 81 1.47 15.10 14.37
N ASP A 82 2.63 15.24 13.74
CA ASP A 82 2.97 16.35 12.86
C ASP A 82 2.57 16.12 11.39
N GLY A 83 1.82 15.05 11.12
CA GLY A 83 1.31 14.71 9.79
C GLY A 83 2.27 13.91 8.92
N ARG A 84 3.54 13.72 9.32
CA ARG A 84 4.47 12.86 8.58
C ARG A 84 3.99 11.41 8.61
N ILE A 85 4.22 10.70 7.52
CA ILE A 85 3.81 9.30 7.37
C ILE A 85 5.07 8.45 7.35
N LEU A 86 5.13 7.50 8.29
CA LEU A 86 6.17 6.49 8.36
C LEU A 86 5.69 5.23 7.65
N LEU A 87 6.59 4.62 6.88
CA LEU A 87 6.41 3.32 6.27
C LEU A 87 7.45 2.38 6.87
N PHE A 88 6.98 1.43 7.68
CA PHE A 88 7.82 0.37 8.20
C PHE A 88 7.70 -0.84 7.30
N TYR A 89 8.83 -1.40 6.89
CA TYR A 89 8.91 -2.61 6.10
C TYR A 89 10.26 -3.27 6.39
N LYS A 90 10.33 -4.56 6.09
CA LYS A 90 11.59 -5.27 5.90
C LYS A 90 11.82 -5.38 4.43
#